data_AF-V7HSN6-F1
#
_entry.id   AF-V7HSN6-F1
#
_cell.length_a   1.000
_cell.length_b   1.000
_cell.length_c   1.000
_cell.angle_alpha   90.00
_cell.angle_beta   90.00
_cell.angle_gamma   90.00
#
_symmetry.space_group_name_H-M   'P 1'
#
loop_
_entity.id
_entity.type
_entity.pdbx_description
1 polymer ?
#
loop_
_entity_poly.entity_id
_entity_poly.type
_entity_poly.pdbx_seq_one_letter_code
_entity_poly.pdbx_strand_id
1 'polypeptide(L)'
;MGSGYQELKIVSDTLAKTLDGAETYDELRSEVDKVIAQIEFALANKKKERVPPGHFTRQHAAEYLDVSPNTFDEIIRPKVKAKTIGSMLRWSKRRLDEYMEED
;
A
#
# COMPACT_ATOMS: atom_id res chain seq x y z
N MET A 1 14.58 4.60 -3.06
CA MET A 1 14.11 5.43 -1.94
C MET A 1 12.89 6.19 -2.43
N GLY A 2 11.72 5.87 -1.88
CA GLY A 2 10.43 6.04 -2.56
C GLY A 2 9.73 7.38 -2.34
N SER A 3 9.08 7.85 -3.41
CA SER A 3 8.23 9.03 -3.58
C SER A 3 7.38 9.45 -2.36
N GLY A 4 6.88 8.49 -1.57
CA GLY A 4 6.02 8.78 -0.41
C GLY A 4 6.72 9.48 0.76
N TYR A 5 8.05 9.32 0.92
CA TYR A 5 8.79 10.04 1.96
C TYR A 5 8.99 11.52 1.60
N GLN A 6 9.09 11.85 0.31
CA GLN A 6 9.19 13.25 -0.12
C GLN A 6 7.85 13.98 0.09
N GLU A 7 6.73 13.32 -0.20
CA GLU A 7 5.39 13.90 0.04
C GLU A 7 5.13 14.16 1.53
N LEU A 8 5.45 13.21 2.41
CA LEU A 8 5.31 13.39 3.86
C LEU A 8 6.21 14.50 4.41
N LYS A 9 7.43 14.64 3.86
CA LYS A 9 8.34 15.72 4.24
C LYS A 9 7.82 17.09 3.81
N ILE A 10 7.26 17.20 2.61
CA ILE A 10 6.65 18.45 2.13
C ILE A 10 5.48 18.85 3.02
N VAL A 11 4.59 17.90 3.37
CA VAL A 11 3.46 18.17 4.29
C VAL A 11 3.97 18.60 5.67
N SER A 12 5.00 17.96 6.20
CA SER A 12 5.61 18.32 7.48
C SER A 12 6.24 19.72 7.46
N ASP A 13 6.97 20.06 6.40
CA ASP A 13 7.65 21.36 6.27
C ASP A 13 6.63 22.50 6.04
N THR A 14 5.50 22.21 5.38
CA THR A 14 4.39 23.16 5.24
C THR A 14 3.66 23.38 6.55
N LEU A 15 3.38 22.31 7.30
CA LEU A 15 2.72 22.40 8.61
C LEU A 15 3.56 23.19 9.61
N ALA A 16 4.88 22.98 9.63
CA ALA A 16 5.78 23.72 10.52
C ALA A 16 5.79 25.24 10.22
N LYS A 17 5.64 25.63 8.96
CA LYS A 17 5.58 27.06 8.55
C LYS A 17 4.25 27.71 8.87
N THR A 18 3.13 26.98 8.84
CA THR A 18 1.82 27.52 9.22
C THR A 18 1.62 27.58 10.73
N LEU A 19 2.21 26.64 11.49
CA LEU A 19 2.26 26.68 12.96
C LEU A 19 3.00 27.91 13.48
N ASP A 20 4.06 28.36 12.80
CA ASP A 20 4.87 29.54 13.19
C ASP A 20 4.12 30.87 13.00
N GLY A 21 3.01 30.88 12.24
CA GLY A 21 2.21 32.08 11.96
C GLY A 21 0.82 32.12 12.59
N ALA A 22 0.43 31.10 13.37
CA ALA A 22 -0.89 31.03 13.98
C ALA A 22 -0.87 31.65 15.39
N GLU A 23 -1.52 32.79 15.56
CA GLU A 23 -1.52 33.53 16.83
C GLU A 23 -2.56 33.00 17.84
N THR A 24 -3.48 32.13 17.40
CA THR A 24 -4.57 31.61 18.23
C THR A 24 -4.79 30.10 18.11
N TYR A 25 -5.20 29.48 19.22
CA TYR A 25 -5.45 28.04 19.32
C TYR A 25 -6.53 27.54 18.34
N ASP A 26 -7.51 28.38 18.02
CA ASP A 26 -8.62 28.04 17.11
C ASP A 26 -8.17 27.97 15.63
N GLU A 27 -7.21 28.80 15.22
CA GLU A 27 -6.62 28.75 13.88
C GLU A 27 -5.75 27.50 13.71
N LEU A 28 -4.96 27.16 14.73
CA LEU A 28 -4.19 25.92 14.76
C LEU A 28 -5.08 24.69 14.66
N ARG A 29 -6.21 24.68 15.38
CA ARG A 29 -7.17 23.59 15.33
C ARG A 29 -7.79 23.44 13.93
N SER A 30 -8.19 24.56 13.31
CA SER A 30 -8.73 24.55 11.94
C SER A 30 -7.71 24.02 10.92
N GLU A 31 -6.44 24.37 11.07
CA GLU A 31 -5.38 23.94 10.15
C GLU A 31 -5.02 22.46 10.34
N VAL A 32 -4.99 21.97 11.59
CA VAL A 32 -4.83 20.56 11.91
C VAL A 32 -5.99 19.74 11.33
N ASP A 33 -7.24 20.20 11.45
CA ASP A 33 -8.40 19.51 10.90
C ASP A 33 -8.34 19.39 9.37
N LYS A 34 -7.86 20.43 8.67
CA LYS A 34 -7.64 20.38 7.21
C LYS A 34 -6.59 19.34 6.82
N VAL A 35 -5.51 19.23 7.59
CA VAL A 35 -4.42 18.29 7.33
C VAL A 35 -4.88 16.86 7.60
N ILE A 36 -5.65 16.63 8.66
CA ILE A 36 -6.29 15.33 8.94
C ILE A 36 -7.20 14.93 7.77
N ALA A 37 -8.05 15.83 7.29
CA ALA A 37 -8.94 15.54 6.15
C ALA A 37 -8.16 15.19 4.87
N GLN A 38 -7.03 15.86 4.60
CA GLN A 38 -6.17 15.54 3.46
C GLN A 38 -5.49 14.17 3.60
N ILE A 39 -5.05 13.82 4.81
CA ILE A 39 -4.48 12.49 5.11
C ILE A 39 -5.54 11.41 4.94
N GLU A 40 -6.75 11.60 5.47
CA GLU A 40 -7.86 10.66 5.31
C GLU A 40 -8.24 10.47 3.84
N PHE A 41 -8.29 11.56 3.06
CA PHE A 41 -8.54 11.51 1.63
C PHE A 41 -7.42 10.76 0.88
N ALA A 42 -6.16 11.02 1.22
CA ALA A 42 -5.01 10.32 0.63
C ALA A 42 -5.00 8.82 1.00
N LEU A 43 -5.35 8.47 2.24
CA LEU A 43 -5.49 7.08 2.71
C LEU A 43 -6.67 6.37 2.03
N ALA A 44 -7.80 7.06 1.86
CA ALA A 44 -8.97 6.55 1.15
C ALA A 44 -8.66 6.30 -0.34
N ASN A 45 -7.82 7.13 -0.96
CA ASN A 45 -7.37 6.94 -2.33
C ASN A 45 -6.28 5.85 -2.45
N LYS A 46 -5.39 5.69 -1.46
CA LYS A 46 -4.46 4.54 -1.39
C LYS A 46 -5.17 3.20 -1.23
N LYS A 47 -6.31 3.15 -0.52
CA LYS A 47 -7.16 1.96 -0.45
C LYS A 47 -7.83 1.59 -1.78
N LYS A 48 -7.72 2.42 -2.83
CA LYS A 48 -8.28 2.18 -4.17
C LYS A 48 -7.24 1.76 -5.20
N GLU A 49 -6.07 1.24 -4.81
CA GLU A 49 -5.38 0.30 -5.70
C GLU A 49 -6.28 -0.94 -5.78
N ARG A 50 -7.27 -0.89 -6.69
CA ARG A 50 -8.23 -1.96 -6.93
C ARG A 50 -7.46 -3.14 -7.47
N VAL A 51 -6.92 -3.95 -6.57
CA VAL A 51 -6.45 -5.28 -6.92
C VAL A 51 -7.65 -5.99 -7.52
N PRO A 52 -7.59 -6.44 -8.79
CA PRO A 52 -8.70 -7.13 -9.39
C PRO A 52 -9.06 -8.33 -8.50
N PRO A 53 -10.34 -8.61 -8.25
CA PRO A 53 -10.74 -9.73 -7.41
C PRO A 53 -10.05 -11.01 -7.90
N GLY A 54 -9.47 -11.77 -6.97
CA GLY A 54 -8.71 -12.98 -7.28
C GLY A 54 -7.27 -12.75 -7.76
N HIS A 55 -6.67 -11.57 -7.51
CA HIS A 55 -5.22 -11.38 -7.61
C HIS A 55 -4.65 -11.06 -6.23
N PHE A 56 -3.53 -11.67 -5.89
CA PHE A 56 -2.88 -11.55 -4.59
C PHE A 56 -1.53 -10.85 -4.72
N THR A 57 -1.18 -10.09 -3.68
CA THR A 57 0.18 -9.62 -3.46
C THR A 57 1.09 -10.81 -3.09
N ARG A 58 2.41 -10.62 -3.08
CA ARG A 58 3.35 -11.65 -2.61
C ARG A 58 2.97 -12.17 -1.22
N GLN A 59 2.70 -11.26 -0.28
CA GLN A 59 2.33 -11.62 1.10
C GLN A 59 1.03 -12.41 1.14
N HIS A 60 -0.02 -11.92 0.47
CA HIS A 60 -1.30 -12.63 0.46
C HIS A 60 -1.23 -13.97 -0.26
N ALA A 61 -0.39 -14.11 -1.28
CA ALA A 61 -0.21 -15.39 -1.98
C ALA A 61 0.52 -16.42 -1.09
N ALA A 62 1.50 -15.98 -0.28
CA ALA A 62 2.16 -16.83 0.71
C ALA A 62 1.20 -17.25 1.82
N GLU A 63 0.41 -16.30 2.35
CA GLU A 63 -0.63 -16.57 3.35
C GLU A 63 -1.72 -17.51 2.81
N TYR A 64 -2.13 -17.34 1.55
CA TYR A 64 -3.13 -18.20 0.90
C TYR A 64 -2.66 -19.65 0.78
N LEU A 65 -1.37 -19.86 0.55
CA LEU A 65 -0.77 -21.18 0.45
C LEU A 65 -0.28 -21.75 1.79
N ASP A 66 -0.52 -21.04 2.91
CA ASP A 66 -0.04 -21.36 4.25
C ASP A 66 1.49 -21.61 4.33
N VAL A 67 2.26 -20.78 3.62
CA VAL A 67 3.74 -20.85 3.60
C VAL A 67 4.38 -19.53 4.01
N SER A 68 5.64 -19.61 4.43
CA SER A 68 6.42 -18.39 4.67
C SER A 68 6.67 -17.62 3.36
N PRO A 69 6.79 -16.27 3.40
CA PRO A 69 7.10 -15.48 2.22
C PRO A 69 8.44 -15.86 1.54
N ASN A 70 9.40 -16.39 2.31
CA ASN A 70 10.68 -16.85 1.77
C ASN A 70 10.49 -18.16 0.99
N THR A 71 9.76 -19.11 1.58
CA THR A 71 9.37 -20.37 0.91
C THR A 71 8.58 -20.07 -0.37
N PHE A 72 7.70 -19.08 -0.35
CA PHE A 72 6.98 -18.63 -1.54
C PHE A 72 7.92 -18.14 -2.63
N ASP A 73 8.93 -17.31 -2.32
CA ASP A 73 9.87 -16.80 -3.32
C ASP A 73 10.79 -17.89 -3.89
N GLU A 74 11.19 -18.86 -3.08
CA GLU A 74 12.13 -19.91 -3.49
C GLU A 74 11.45 -21.02 -4.29
N ILE A 75 10.27 -21.46 -3.85
CA ILE A 75 9.64 -22.70 -4.35
C ILE A 75 8.50 -22.38 -5.32
N ILE A 76 7.64 -21.44 -4.97
CA ILE A 76 6.36 -21.24 -5.64
C ILE A 76 6.46 -20.18 -6.73
N ARG A 77 7.11 -19.04 -6.45
CA ARG A 77 7.28 -17.93 -7.39
C ARG A 77 7.91 -18.34 -8.73
N PRO A 78 8.91 -19.24 -8.80
CA PRO A 78 9.45 -19.70 -10.08
C PRO A 78 8.46 -20.55 -10.89
N LYS A 79 7.54 -21.25 -10.21
CA LYS A 79 6.57 -22.18 -10.81
C LYS A 79 5.26 -21.50 -11.19
N VAL A 80 4.82 -20.51 -10.43
CA VAL A 80 3.55 -19.81 -10.63
C VAL A 80 3.75 -18.45 -11.29
N LYS A 81 3.28 -18.31 -12.54
CA LYS A 81 3.39 -17.06 -13.31
C LYS A 81 2.61 -15.92 -12.65
N ALA A 82 3.32 -14.85 -12.30
CA ALA A 82 2.71 -13.59 -11.87
C ALA A 82 2.34 -12.70 -13.07
N LYS A 83 1.37 -11.82 -12.85
CA LYS A 83 1.00 -10.74 -13.77
C LYS A 83 1.39 -9.40 -13.16
N THR A 84 1.96 -8.51 -13.96
CA THR A 84 2.19 -7.13 -13.55
C THR A 84 0.87 -6.36 -13.61
N ILE A 85 0.44 -5.80 -12.49
CA ILE A 85 -0.75 -4.95 -12.39
C ILE A 85 -0.28 -3.62 -11.77
N GLY A 86 -0.38 -2.54 -12.55
CA GLY A 86 0.30 -1.28 -12.21
C GLY A 86 1.82 -1.47 -12.23
N SER A 87 2.49 -1.17 -11.12
CA SER A 87 3.94 -1.34 -10.93
C SER A 87 4.32 -2.57 -10.11
N MET A 88 3.35 -3.41 -9.71
CA MET A 88 3.60 -4.54 -8.83
C MET A 88 3.25 -5.88 -9.47
N LEU A 89 4.02 -6.92 -9.12
CA LEU A 89 3.69 -8.30 -9.42
C LEU A 89 2.53 -8.77 -8.54
N ARG A 90 1.60 -9.49 -9.17
CA ARG A 90 0.42 -10.08 -8.53
C ARG A 90 0.21 -11.50 -9.05
N TRP A 91 -0.22 -12.41 -8.18
CA TRP A 91 -0.51 -13.80 -8.52
C TRP A 91 -2.01 -14.02 -8.57
N SER A 92 -2.55 -14.67 -9.60
CA SER A 92 -3.98 -14.94 -9.63
C SER A 92 -4.30 -16.16 -8.75
N LYS A 93 -5.43 -16.10 -8.05
CA LYS A 93 -5.97 -17.20 -7.24
C LYS A 93 -6.02 -18.50 -8.03
N ARG A 94 -6.58 -18.45 -9.25
CA ARG A 94 -6.67 -19.61 -10.15
C ARG A 94 -5.32 -20.31 -10.39
N ARG A 95 -4.23 -19.56 -10.52
CA ARG A 95 -2.90 -20.12 -10.75
C ARG A 95 -2.27 -20.72 -9.49
N LEU A 96 -2.65 -20.19 -8.32
CA LEU A 96 -2.26 -20.77 -7.03
C LEU A 96 -3.07 -22.04 -6.74
N ASP A 97 -4.36 -22.06 -7.10
CA ASP A 97 -5.21 -23.26 -7.01
C ASP A 97 -4.69 -24.36 -7.94
N GLU A 98 -4.37 -24.03 -9.21
CA GLU A 98 -3.72 -24.96 -10.16
C GLU A 98 -2.42 -25.57 -9.58
N TYR A 99 -1.62 -24.78 -8.85
CA TYR A 99 -0.39 -25.25 -8.22
C TYR A 99 -0.66 -26.23 -7.05
N MET A 100 -1.70 -25.97 -6.25
CA MET A 100 -2.09 -26.86 -5.14
C MET A 100 -2.73 -28.18 -5.60
N GLU A 101 -3.31 -28.22 -6.80
CA GLU A 101 -3.87 -29.44 -7.38
C GLU A 101 -2.80 -30.33 -8.04
N GLU A 102 -1.64 -29.77 -8.39
CA GLU A 102 -0.53 -30.48 -9.03
C GLU A 102 0.52 -31.05 -8.04
N ASP A 103 0.59 -30.57 -6.80
CA ASP A 103 1.46 -31.07 -5.70
C ASP A 103 0.72 -32.08 -4.80
#